data_AF-A0A9E6F8I6-F1
#
_entry.id   AF-A0A9E6F8I6-F1
#
_cell.length_a   1.000
_cell.length_b   1.000
_cell.length_c   1.000
_cell.angle_alpha   90.00
_cell.angle_beta   90.00
_cell.angle_gamma   90.00
#
_symmetry.space_group_name_H-M   'P 1'
#
loop_
_entity.id
_entity.type
_entity.pdbx_description
1 polymer ?
#
loop_
_entity_poly.entity_id
_entity_poly.type
_entity_poly.pdbx_seq_one_letter_code
_entity_poly.pdbx_strand_id
1 'polypeptide(L)'
;MFLLYIGAYSLILLVIWGFFIVARLHSYKFKNFSTHIPKATNALFFILLFLSLLGLFFIFVIDGRVNSVNVFQSNDEEATIEETYY
;
A
#
# COMPACT_ATOMS: atom_id res chain seq x y z
N MET A 1 9.25 -9.99 -7.31
CA MET A 1 9.22 -9.30 -5.99
C MET A 1 7.90 -8.59 -5.70
N PHE A 2 7.19 -8.09 -6.71
CA PHE A 2 5.86 -7.45 -6.58
C PHE A 2 4.85 -8.19 -5.68
N LEU A 3 4.67 -9.50 -5.89
CA LEU A 3 3.73 -10.33 -5.12
C LEU A 3 4.04 -10.36 -3.61
N LEU A 4 5.31 -10.27 -3.23
CA LEU A 4 5.71 -10.20 -1.82
C LEU A 4 5.33 -8.84 -1.22
N TYR A 5 5.53 -7.75 -1.96
CA TYR A 5 5.16 -6.40 -1.50
C TYR A 5 3.64 -6.23 -1.34
N ILE A 6 2.85 -6.67 -2.32
CA ILE A 6 1.38 -6.60 -2.22
C ILE A 6 0.85 -7.54 -1.12
N GLY A 7 1.47 -8.71 -0.95
CA GLY A 7 1.15 -9.66 0.11
C GLY A 7 1.42 -9.10 1.50
N ALA A 8 2.62 -8.58 1.75
CA ALA A 8 2.98 -7.96 3.02
C ALA A 8 2.10 -6.73 3.32
N TYR A 9 1.84 -5.90 2.31
CA TYR A 9 0.98 -4.73 2.42
C TYR A 9 -0.45 -5.10 2.83
N SER A 10 -1.05 -6.09 2.17
CA SER A 10 -2.41 -6.53 2.48
C SER A 10 -2.53 -7.14 3.88
N LEU A 11 -1.51 -7.88 4.35
CA LEU A 11 -1.46 -8.42 5.72
C LEU A 11 -1.44 -7.33 6.79
N ILE A 12 -0.57 -6.33 6.63
CA ILE A 12 -0.50 -5.18 7.54
C ILE A 12 -1.83 -4.42 7.56
N LEU A 13 -2.41 -4.17 6.39
CA LEU A 13 -3.70 -3.49 6.27
C LEU A 13 -4.81 -4.27 6.97
N LEU A 14 -4.85 -5.58 6.83
CA LEU A 14 -5.85 -6.43 7.45
C LEU A 14 -5.79 -6.34 8.99
N VAL A 15 -4.59 -6.33 9.56
CA VAL A 15 -4.39 -6.15 11.01
C VAL A 15 -4.86 -4.76 11.46
N ILE A 16 -4.48 -3.71 10.72
CA ILE A 16 -4.84 -2.32 11.03
C ILE A 16 -6.36 -2.12 10.96
N TRP A 17 -7.01 -2.64 9.91
CA TRP A 17 -8.46 -2.59 9.74
C TRP A 17 -9.19 -3.40 10.82
N GLY A 18 -8.67 -4.58 11.19
CA GLY A 18 -9.20 -5.37 12.30
C GLY A 18 -9.19 -4.59 13.61
N PHE A 19 -8.06 -3.96 13.94
CA PHE A 19 -7.93 -3.14 15.14
C PHE A 19 -8.86 -1.91 15.09
N PHE A 20 -8.99 -1.28 13.93
CA PHE A 20 -9.91 -0.17 13.72
C PHE A 20 -11.38 -0.56 13.95
N ILE A 21 -11.81 -1.74 13.49
CA ILE A 21 -13.17 -2.25 13.72
C ILE A 21 -13.43 -2.44 15.22
N VAL A 22 -12.47 -3.02 15.95
CA VAL A 22 -12.58 -3.20 17.40
C VAL A 22 -12.65 -1.84 18.10
N ALA A 23 -11.80 -0.88 17.71
CA ALA A 23 -11.83 0.48 18.25
C ALA A 23 -13.15 1.20 17.96
N ARG A 24 -13.72 1.02 16.76
CA ARG A 24 -15.02 1.57 16.38
C ARG A 24 -16.18 0.93 17.15
N LEU A 25 -16.14 -0.38 17.36
CA LEU A 25 -17.12 -1.06 18.20
C LEU A 25 -17.05 -0.56 19.65
N HIS A 26 -15.84 -0.36 20.16
CA HIS A 26 -15.63 0.22 21.50
C HIS A 26 -16.16 1.66 21.57
N SER A 27 -15.91 2.49 20.55
CA SER A 27 -16.39 3.87 20.51
C SER A 27 -17.93 3.96 20.46
N TYR A 28 -18.60 3.00 19.82
CA TYR A 28 -20.05 2.89 19.81
C TYR A 28 -20.65 2.64 21.20
N LYS A 29 -19.97 1.90 22.07
CA LYS A 29 -20.40 1.67 23.46
C LYS A 29 -20.44 2.96 24.28
N PHE A 30 -19.58 3.93 23.95
CA PHE A 30 -19.50 5.24 24.64
C PHE A 30 -20.25 6.36 23.91
N LYS A 31 -21.04 6.03 22.88
CA LYS A 31 -21.80 7.02 22.09
C LYS A 31 -22.72 7.88 22.96
N ASN A 32 -23.22 7.35 24.07
CA ASN A 32 -24.09 8.07 25.01
C ASN A 32 -23.34 8.98 26.00
N PHE A 33 -22.01 8.83 26.13
CA PHE A 33 -21.19 9.55 27.11
C PHE A 33 -20.35 10.68 26.49
N SER A 34 -20.06 10.64 25.19
CA SER A 34 -19.32 11.72 24.52
C SER A 34 -19.64 11.81 23.04
N THR A 35 -20.04 13.00 22.60
CA THR A 35 -20.32 13.34 21.19
C THR A 35 -19.05 13.55 20.35
N HIS A 36 -17.88 13.67 20.98
CA HIS A 36 -16.60 13.93 20.30
C HIS A 36 -15.87 12.65 19.87
N ILE A 37 -15.98 11.58 20.65
CA ILE A 37 -15.39 10.27 20.34
C ILE A 37 -15.87 9.72 18.97
N PRO A 38 -17.18 9.69 18.64
CA PRO A 38 -17.62 9.17 17.35
C PRO A 38 -17.13 10.01 16.16
N LYS A 39 -16.95 11.34 16.32
CA LYS A 39 -16.38 12.20 15.29
C LYS A 39 -14.91 11.87 15.03
N ALA A 40 -14.13 11.68 16.09
CA ALA A 40 -12.71 11.30 15.99
C ALA A 40 -12.55 9.93 15.33
N THR A 41 -13.35 8.92 15.71
CA THR A 41 -13.30 7.60 15.07
C THR A 41 -13.67 7.67 13.58
N ASN A 42 -14.60 8.54 13.20
CA ASN A 42 -14.99 8.73 11.81
C ASN A 42 -13.90 9.45 11.00
N ALA A 43 -13.24 10.46 11.56
CA ALA A 43 -12.08 11.08 10.93
C ALA A 43 -10.93 10.07 10.74
N LEU A 44 -10.68 9.24 11.76
CA LEU A 44 -9.67 8.18 11.71
C LEU A 44 -9.97 7.16 10.60
N PHE A 45 -11.24 6.84 10.33
CA PHE A 45 -11.65 6.02 9.19
C PHE A 45 -11.21 6.61 7.86
N PHE A 46 -11.51 7.89 7.62
CA PHE A 46 -11.12 8.55 6.37
C PHE A 46 -9.61 8.61 6.18
N ILE A 47 -8.86 8.86 7.27
CA ILE A 47 -7.40 8.83 7.26
C ILE A 47 -6.89 7.44 6.89
N LEU A 48 -7.40 6.37 7.53
CA LEU A 48 -7.01 5.00 7.23
C LEU A 48 -7.33 4.61 5.78
N LEU A 49 -8.51 5.01 5.29
CA LEU A 49 -8.93 4.74 3.93
C LEU A 49 -8.03 5.45 2.92
N PHE A 50 -7.70 6.73 3.17
CA PHE A 50 -6.77 7.48 2.34
C PHE A 50 -5.38 6.84 2.34
N LEU A 51 -4.86 6.47 3.51
CA LEU A 51 -3.56 5.82 3.65
C LEU A 51 -3.51 4.47 2.93
N SER A 52 -4.62 3.72 2.96
CA SER A 52 -4.78 2.45 2.24
C SER A 52 -4.79 2.61 0.71
N LEU A 53 -5.33 3.71 0.20
CA LEU A 53 -5.28 4.02 -1.23
C LEU A 53 -3.88 4.50 -1.63
N LEU A 54 -3.27 5.35 -0.80
CA LEU A 54 -1.95 5.90 -1.03
C LEU A 54 -0.89 4.79 -1.09
N GLY A 55 -0.89 3.86 -0.12
CA GLY A 55 0.06 2.75 -0.11
C GLY A 55 -0.05 1.85 -1.34
N LEU A 56 -1.28 1.61 -1.84
CA LEU A 56 -1.50 0.87 -3.08
C LEU A 56 -0.91 1.61 -4.28
N PHE A 57 -1.14 2.92 -4.37
CA PHE A 57 -0.60 3.77 -5.42
C PHE A 57 0.93 3.75 -5.46
N PHE A 58 1.58 3.86 -4.30
CA PHE A 58 3.04 3.78 -4.20
C PHE A 58 3.61 2.45 -4.71
N ILE A 59 2.99 1.32 -4.33
CA ILE A 59 3.43 0.00 -4.79
C ILE A 59 3.36 -0.09 -6.31
N PHE A 60 2.28 0.43 -6.91
CA PHE A 60 2.09 0.39 -8.36
C PHE A 60 3.09 1.27 -9.12
N VAL A 61 3.37 2.48 -8.61
CA VAL A 61 4.34 3.40 -9.22
C VAL A 61 5.77 2.85 -9.14
N ILE A 62 6.16 2.26 -8.00
CA ILE A 62 7.50 1.70 -7.81
C ILE A 62 7.72 0.52 -8.74
N ASP A 63 6.75 -0.41 -8.84
CA ASP A 63 6.87 -1.58 -9.72
C ASP A 63 6.95 -1.20 -11.20
N GLY A 64 6.12 -0.23 -11.63
CA GLY A 64 6.16 0.28 -13.00
C GLY A 64 7.52 0.89 -13.39
N ARG A 65 8.18 1.59 -12.47
CA ARG A 65 9.52 2.17 -12.69
C ARG A 65 10.63 1.12 -12.69
N VAL A 66 10.52 0.07 -11.87
CA VAL A 66 11.51 -1.02 -11.85
C VAL A 66 11.46 -1.82 -13.14
N ASN A 67 10.27 -2.13 -13.66
CA ASN A 67 10.15 -2.86 -14.93
C ASN A 67 10.72 -2.09 -16.12
N SER A 68 10.53 -0.77 -16.20
CA SER A 68 11.07 0.02 -17.32
C SER A 68 12.59 0.10 -17.33
N VAL A 69 13.24 0.10 -16.16
CA VAL A 69 14.71 0.15 -16.05
C VAL A 69 15.34 -1.19 -16.47
N ASN A 70 14.76 -2.31 -16.06
CA ASN A 70 15.27 -3.64 -16.38
C ASN A 70 15.23 -3.95 -17.90
N VAL A 71 14.20 -3.47 -18.60
CA VAL A 71 14.06 -3.65 -20.06
C VAL A 71 15.10 -2.82 -20.83
N PHE A 72 15.47 -1.65 -20.33
CA PHE A 72 16.50 -0.84 -20.96
C PHE A 72 17.88 -1.51 -20.82
N GLN A 73 18.20 -2.00 -19.62
CA GLN A 73 19.48 -2.64 -19.34
C GLN A 73 19.68 -3.96 -20.10
N SER A 74 18.63 -4.76 -20.32
CA SER A 74 18.74 -6.00 -21.09
C SER A 74 19.06 -5.78 -22.58
N ASN A 75 18.53 -4.70 -23.16
CA ASN A 75 18.74 -4.40 -24.57
C ASN A 75 20.16 -3.89 -24.86
N ASP A 76 20.76 -3.16 -23.92
CA ASP A 76 22.15 -2.70 -24.03
C ASP A 76 23.16 -3.85 -23.91
N GLU A 77 22.90 -4.83 -23.04
CA GLU A 77 23.72 -6.05 -22.95
C GLU A 77 23.65 -6.89 -24.23
N GLU A 78 22.46 -7.05 -24.81
CA GLU A 78 22.28 -7.83 -26.04
C GLU A 78 22.98 -7.19 -27.25
N ALA A 79 22.92 -5.85 -27.38
CA ALA A 79 23.61 -5.11 -28.43
C ALA A 79 25.16 -5.18 -28.31
N THR A 80 25.68 -5.18 -27.08
CA THR A 80 27.14 -5.27 -26.85
C THR A 80 27.66 -6.66 -27.21
N ILE A 81 26.87 -7.71 -26.98
CA ILE A 81 27.26 -9.08 -27.29
C ILE A 81 27.34 -9.28 -28.81
N GLU A 82 26.39 -8.76 -29.61
CA GLU A 82 26.46 -8.84 -31.07
C GLU A 82 27.70 -8.14 -31.66
N GLU A 83 28.09 -6.98 -31.14
CA GLU A 83 29.29 -6.26 -31.63
C GLU A 83 30.61 -6.96 -31.30
N THR A 84 30.63 -7.87 -30.31
CA THR A 84 31.88 -8.55 -29.91
C THR A 84 32.19 -9.77 -30.79
N TYR A 85 31.22 -10.27 -31.56
CA TYR A 85 31.36 -11.47 -32.39
C TYR A 85 31.50 -11.18 -33.90
N TYR A 86 31.55 -9.91 -34.31
CA TYR A 86 31.80 -9.46 -35.69
C TYR A 86 33.13 -8.73 -35.85
#